data_AF-A0A3M2LCL3-F1
#
_entry.id   AF-A0A3M2LCL3-F1
#
_cell.length_a   1.000
_cell.length_b   1.000
_cell.length_c   1.000
_cell.angle_alpha   90.00
_cell.angle_beta   90.00
_cell.angle_gamma   90.00
#
_symmetry.space_group_name_H-M   'P 1'
#
loop_
_entity.id
_entity.type
_entity.pdbx_description
1 polymer ?
#
loop_
_entity_poly.entity_id
_entity_poly.type
_entity_poly.pdbx_seq_one_letter_code
_entity_poly.pdbx_strand_id
1 'polypeptide(L)'
;MKDSSGLLAAGVYHISIEWPVFISQLFGFAVILFVIMRYVAPVVRKAMAKTQDAVAAQLADSTEAAARLASARKAYESAIAEAQKELEELRADAQADAEFIIAQMRDAAAEEVERVRRHGREQINQYRRQLVRDLTTEMTLSMLERTEEKVRVLLAAPQSQAESVDRFIHELESLAESAPGSRRNQSRWN
;
A
#
# COMPACT_ATOMS: atom_id res chain seq x y z
N MET A 1 -10.96 -48.54 125.65
CA MET A 1 -10.53 -47.34 126.38
C MET A 1 -11.16 -46.13 125.69
N LYS A 2 -12.02 -45.41 126.43
CA LYS A 2 -12.42 -43.99 126.30
C LYS A 2 -12.50 -43.36 124.90
N ASP A 3 -13.70 -43.06 124.42
CA ASP A 3 -14.52 -41.88 124.75
C ASP A 3 -14.07 -40.57 124.08
N SER A 4 -15.06 -39.99 123.39
CA SER A 4 -15.41 -38.56 123.37
C SER A 4 -14.89 -37.65 122.24
N SER A 5 -15.84 -37.39 121.34
CA SER A 5 -16.46 -36.05 121.16
C SER A 5 -15.78 -35.03 120.27
N GLY A 6 -16.53 -34.56 119.27
CA GLY A 6 -16.37 -33.21 118.76
C GLY A 6 -16.87 -33.03 117.34
N LEU A 7 -18.14 -32.61 117.20
CA LEU A 7 -18.62 -31.50 116.37
C LEU A 7 -18.11 -31.50 114.90
N LEU A 8 -18.98 -31.52 113.89
CA LEU A 8 -19.64 -30.30 113.42
C LEU A 8 -20.69 -30.64 112.33
N ALA A 9 -21.74 -29.83 112.33
CA ALA A 9 -22.63 -29.49 111.21
C ALA A 9 -23.69 -30.52 110.77
N ALA A 10 -24.90 -30.28 111.30
CA ALA A 10 -26.14 -30.48 110.58
C ALA A 10 -26.06 -29.87 109.16
N GLY A 11 -26.46 -30.64 108.17
CA GLY A 11 -26.58 -30.24 106.78
C GLY A 11 -27.56 -31.16 106.07
N VAL A 12 -28.83 -30.79 106.16
CA VAL A 12 -29.94 -31.43 105.46
C VAL A 12 -29.67 -31.38 103.96
N TYR A 13 -29.44 -32.55 103.34
CA TYR A 13 -29.67 -32.74 101.91
C TYR A 13 -30.67 -33.88 101.76
N HIS A 14 -31.92 -33.60 102.12
CA HIS A 14 -33.02 -34.34 101.54
C HIS A 14 -32.94 -34.12 100.03
N ILE A 15 -32.55 -35.16 99.29
CA ILE A 15 -32.80 -35.23 97.85
C ILE A 15 -34.31 -35.53 97.71
N SER A 16 -35.16 -34.55 98.05
CA SER A 16 -36.54 -34.55 97.60
C SER A 16 -36.49 -34.30 96.10
N ILE A 17 -37.13 -35.17 95.31
CA ILE A 17 -37.55 -34.81 93.96
C ILE A 17 -38.62 -33.75 94.15
N GLU A 18 -38.17 -32.51 94.28
CA GLU A 18 -38.99 -31.32 94.24
C GLU A 18 -39.49 -31.24 92.79
N TRP A 19 -40.60 -31.92 92.50
CA TRP A 19 -41.32 -31.83 91.23
C TRP A 19 -41.45 -30.38 90.71
N PRO A 20 -41.66 -29.35 91.57
CA PRO A 20 -41.64 -27.95 91.14
C PRO A 20 -40.29 -27.47 90.58
N VAL A 21 -39.17 -27.89 91.16
CA VAL A 21 -37.82 -27.50 90.70
C VAL A 21 -37.50 -28.19 89.38
N PHE A 22 -37.85 -29.47 89.23
CA PHE A 22 -37.67 -30.18 87.97
C PHE A 22 -38.51 -29.57 86.83
N ILE A 23 -39.78 -29.23 87.09
CA ILE A 23 -40.66 -28.60 86.10
C ILE A 23 -40.17 -27.21 85.72
N SER A 24 -39.68 -26.40 86.67
CA SER A 24 -39.12 -25.07 86.37
C SER A 24 -37.81 -25.13 85.58
N GLN A 25 -36.94 -26.10 85.88
CA GLN A 25 -35.72 -26.33 85.09
C GLN A 25 -36.03 -26.83 83.68
N LEU A 26 -37.01 -27.73 83.53
CA LEU A 26 -37.47 -28.21 82.23
C LEU A 26 -38.13 -27.08 81.42
N PHE A 27 -38.91 -26.22 82.07
CA PHE A 27 -39.50 -25.04 81.44
C PHE A 27 -38.41 -24.05 80.99
N GLY A 28 -37.43 -23.76 81.86
CA GLY A 28 -36.27 -22.93 81.50
C GLY A 28 -35.47 -23.53 80.32
N PHE A 29 -35.25 -24.83 80.32
CA PHE A 29 -34.59 -25.54 79.21
C PHE A 29 -35.41 -25.47 77.92
N ALA A 30 -36.73 -25.65 78.00
CA ALA A 30 -37.62 -25.54 76.83
C ALA A 30 -37.64 -24.12 76.25
N VAL A 31 -37.62 -23.08 77.10
CA VAL A 31 -37.52 -21.68 76.66
C VAL A 31 -36.18 -21.43 75.95
N ILE A 32 -35.07 -21.92 76.50
CA ILE A 32 -33.75 -21.82 75.85
C ILE A 32 -33.76 -22.55 74.50
N LEU A 33 -34.32 -23.75 74.43
CA LEU A 33 -34.42 -24.52 73.18
C LEU A 33 -35.26 -23.78 72.14
N PHE A 34 -36.36 -23.16 72.57
CA PHE A 34 -37.22 -22.34 71.70
C PHE A 34 -36.47 -21.13 71.15
N VAL A 35 -35.69 -20.42 71.99
CA VAL A 35 -34.86 -19.30 71.56
C VAL A 35 -33.78 -19.76 70.58
N ILE A 36 -33.09 -20.87 70.85
CA ILE A 36 -32.07 -21.43 69.93
C ILE A 36 -32.70 -21.79 68.58
N MET A 37 -33.85 -22.47 68.60
CA MET A 37 -34.52 -22.87 67.37
C MET A 37 -35.04 -21.66 66.58
N ARG A 38 -35.51 -20.61 67.27
CA ARG A 38 -36.07 -19.41 66.63
C ARG A 38 -35.02 -18.40 66.17
N TYR A 39 -33.85 -18.34 66.79
CA TYR A 39 -32.80 -17.35 66.52
C TYR A 39 -31.51 -17.93 65.95
N VAL A 40 -31.01 -19.05 66.47
CA VAL A 40 -29.74 -19.64 66.00
C VAL A 40 -29.95 -20.46 64.72
N ALA A 41 -30.99 -21.27 64.65
CA ALA A 41 -31.29 -22.06 63.44
C ALA A 41 -31.44 -21.22 62.16
N PRO A 42 -32.18 -20.08 62.13
CA PRO A 42 -32.25 -19.26 60.91
C PRO A 42 -30.91 -18.60 60.57
N VAL A 43 -30.07 -18.26 61.55
CA VAL A 43 -28.74 -17.67 61.30
C VAL A 43 -27.81 -18.69 60.66
N VAL A 44 -27.76 -19.92 61.19
CA VAL A 44 -26.93 -21.00 60.64
C VAL A 44 -27.40 -21.40 59.24
N ARG A 45 -28.72 -21.53 59.03
CA ARG A 45 -29.27 -21.82 57.70
C ARG A 45 -28.94 -20.72 56.68
N LYS A 46 -29.04 -19.45 57.06
CA LYS A 46 -28.66 -18.31 56.20
C LYS A 46 -27.17 -18.31 55.86
N ALA A 47 -26.30 -18.63 56.82
CA ALA A 47 -24.87 -18.71 56.59
C ALA A 47 -24.51 -19.82 55.59
N MET A 48 -25.09 -21.01 55.76
CA MET A 48 -24.88 -22.14 54.84
C MET A 48 -25.41 -21.86 53.44
N ALA A 49 -26.62 -21.29 53.32
CA ALA A 49 -27.18 -20.87 52.03
C ALA A 49 -26.29 -19.84 51.34
N LYS A 50 -25.83 -18.81 52.05
CA LYS A 50 -24.93 -17.79 51.51
C LYS A 50 -23.61 -18.38 50.99
N THR A 51 -23.03 -19.36 51.69
CA THR A 51 -21.82 -20.04 51.22
C THR A 51 -22.08 -20.90 49.99
N GLN A 52 -23.20 -21.65 49.96
CA GLN A 52 -23.58 -22.45 48.79
C GLN A 52 -23.84 -21.56 47.57
N ASP A 53 -24.58 -20.47 47.73
CA ASP A 53 -24.87 -19.50 46.67
C ASP A 53 -23.58 -18.83 46.16
N ALA A 54 -22.65 -18.47 47.07
CA ALA A 54 -21.37 -17.89 46.68
C ALA A 54 -20.50 -18.87 45.89
N VAL A 55 -20.45 -20.15 46.28
CA VAL A 55 -19.71 -21.19 45.55
C VAL A 55 -20.38 -21.46 44.20
N ALA A 56 -21.71 -21.53 44.15
CA ALA A 56 -22.46 -21.72 42.92
C ALA A 56 -22.25 -20.56 41.94
N ALA A 57 -22.30 -19.31 42.43
CA ALA A 57 -22.01 -18.12 41.64
C ALA A 57 -20.57 -18.12 41.13
N GLN A 58 -19.58 -18.40 41.99
CA GLN A 58 -18.18 -18.44 41.58
C GLN A 58 -17.90 -19.55 40.56
N LEU A 59 -18.56 -20.71 40.68
CA LEU A 59 -18.44 -21.78 39.71
C LEU A 59 -19.11 -21.41 38.38
N ALA A 60 -20.29 -20.81 38.42
CA ALA A 60 -20.98 -20.30 37.23
C ALA A 60 -20.11 -19.27 36.48
N ASP A 61 -19.59 -18.26 37.20
CA ASP A 61 -18.70 -17.24 36.64
C ASP A 61 -17.42 -17.85 36.03
N SER A 62 -16.83 -18.84 36.70
CA SER A 62 -15.65 -19.55 36.19
C SER A 62 -15.95 -20.35 34.93
N THR A 63 -17.09 -21.05 34.88
CA THR A 63 -17.51 -21.80 33.68
C THR A 63 -17.82 -20.87 32.52
N GLU A 64 -18.46 -19.73 32.77
CA GLU A 64 -18.74 -18.72 31.75
C GLU A 64 -17.44 -18.09 31.24
N ALA A 65 -16.51 -17.73 32.13
CA ALA A 65 -15.20 -17.21 31.74
C ALA A 65 -14.41 -18.22 30.90
N ALA A 66 -14.42 -19.50 31.27
CA ALA A 66 -13.78 -20.57 30.50
C ALA A 66 -14.43 -20.75 29.12
N ALA A 67 -15.77 -20.71 29.03
CA ALA A 67 -16.50 -20.78 27.77
C ALA A 67 -16.20 -19.58 26.87
N ARG A 68 -16.19 -18.36 27.43
CA ARG A 68 -15.80 -17.13 26.71
C ARG A 68 -14.37 -17.23 26.20
N LEU A 69 -13.42 -17.67 27.02
CA LEU A 69 -12.02 -17.86 26.60
C LEU A 69 -11.90 -18.88 25.45
N ALA A 70 -12.58 -20.03 25.56
CA ALA A 70 -12.58 -21.04 24.51
C ALA A 70 -13.18 -20.51 23.20
N SER A 71 -14.27 -19.74 23.27
CA SER A 71 -14.89 -19.10 22.11
C SER A 71 -13.98 -18.05 21.46
N ALA A 72 -13.30 -17.24 22.28
CA ALA A 72 -12.37 -16.22 21.81
C ALA A 72 -11.14 -16.86 21.15
N ARG A 73 -10.64 -17.95 21.72
CA ARG A 73 -9.53 -18.72 21.13
C ARG A 73 -9.91 -19.31 19.78
N LYS A 74 -11.09 -19.91 19.67
CA LYS A 74 -11.60 -20.44 18.39
C LYS A 74 -11.75 -19.33 17.34
N ALA A 75 -12.30 -18.18 17.73
CA ALA A 75 -12.42 -17.02 16.84
C ALA A 75 -11.05 -16.50 16.39
N TYR A 76 -10.08 -16.44 17.30
CA TYR A 76 -8.70 -16.04 16.99
C TYR A 76 -8.00 -17.02 16.03
N GLU A 77 -8.11 -18.33 16.29
CA GLU A 77 -7.56 -19.37 15.41
C GLU A 77 -8.22 -19.31 14.02
N SER A 78 -9.53 -19.08 13.95
CA SER A 78 -10.25 -18.87 12.68
C SER A 78 -9.78 -17.60 11.96
N ALA A 79 -9.54 -16.51 12.68
CA ALA A 79 -9.07 -15.26 12.10
C ALA A 79 -7.65 -15.40 11.54
N ILE A 80 -6.77 -16.16 12.20
CA ILE A 80 -5.44 -16.48 11.67
C ILE A 80 -5.55 -17.31 10.39
N ALA A 81 -6.42 -18.33 10.38
CA ALA A 81 -6.60 -19.16 9.20
C ALA A 81 -7.12 -18.36 7.99
N GLU A 82 -8.11 -17.48 8.20
CA GLU A 82 -8.60 -16.61 7.13
C GLU A 82 -7.53 -15.62 6.68
N ALA A 83 -6.80 -14.99 7.60
CA ALA A 83 -5.72 -14.07 7.26
C ALA A 83 -4.59 -14.75 6.47
N GLN A 84 -4.28 -16.02 6.76
CA GLN A 84 -3.31 -16.80 5.98
C GLN A 84 -3.82 -17.06 4.56
N LYS A 85 -5.10 -17.41 4.42
CA LYS A 85 -5.74 -17.62 3.12
C LYS A 85 -5.77 -16.32 2.30
N GLU A 86 -6.19 -15.21 2.89
CA GLU A 86 -6.16 -13.88 2.25
C GLU A 86 -4.73 -13.48 1.83
N LEU A 87 -3.72 -13.82 2.65
CA LEU A 87 -2.32 -13.54 2.31
C LEU A 87 -1.81 -14.40 1.15
N GLU A 88 -2.24 -15.66 1.05
CA GLU A 88 -1.93 -16.52 -0.10
C GLU A 88 -2.59 -16.00 -1.38
N GLU A 89 -3.87 -15.60 -1.31
CA GLU A 89 -4.59 -14.97 -2.42
C GLU A 89 -3.91 -13.67 -2.86
N LEU A 90 -3.62 -12.76 -1.92
CA LEU A 90 -2.92 -11.50 -2.19
C LEU A 90 -1.53 -11.71 -2.81
N ARG A 91 -0.81 -12.74 -2.37
CA ARG A 91 0.50 -13.08 -2.94
C ARG A 91 0.37 -13.59 -4.37
N ALA A 92 -0.63 -14.41 -4.66
CA ALA A 92 -0.90 -14.90 -6.00
C ALA A 92 -1.28 -13.75 -6.95
N ASP A 93 -2.16 -12.86 -6.51
CA ASP A 93 -2.58 -11.68 -7.26
C ASP A 93 -1.39 -10.76 -7.53
N ALA A 94 -0.56 -10.48 -6.52
CA ALA A 94 0.64 -9.65 -6.70
C ALA A 94 1.65 -10.26 -7.70
N GLN A 95 1.76 -11.59 -7.75
CA GLN A 95 2.59 -12.28 -8.75
C GLN A 95 2.02 -12.14 -10.15
N ALA A 96 0.71 -12.37 -10.32
CA ALA A 96 0.03 -12.21 -11.60
C ALA A 96 0.11 -10.76 -12.12
N ASP A 97 -0.10 -9.77 -11.24
CA ASP A 97 0.03 -8.36 -11.55
C ASP A 97 1.46 -7.99 -11.95
N ALA A 98 2.46 -8.50 -11.23
CA ALA A 98 3.86 -8.25 -11.57
C ALA A 98 4.21 -8.80 -12.96
N GLU A 99 3.78 -10.03 -13.28
CA GLU A 99 3.99 -10.62 -14.61
C GLU A 99 3.28 -9.82 -15.71
N PHE A 100 2.05 -9.38 -15.46
CA PHE A 100 1.28 -8.56 -16.37
C PHE A 100 1.92 -7.18 -16.61
N ILE A 101 2.38 -6.52 -15.56
CA ILE A 101 3.09 -5.23 -15.66
C ILE A 101 4.40 -5.41 -16.46
N ILE A 102 5.16 -6.47 -16.21
CA ILE A 102 6.40 -6.73 -16.95
C ILE A 102 6.11 -6.95 -18.44
N ALA A 103 5.04 -7.70 -18.77
CA ALA A 103 4.63 -7.91 -20.16
C ALA A 103 4.25 -6.58 -20.84
N GLN A 104 3.38 -5.78 -20.21
CA GLN A 104 3.01 -4.46 -20.73
C GLN A 104 4.21 -3.52 -20.90
N MET A 105 5.13 -3.50 -19.94
CA MET A 105 6.33 -2.67 -20.01
C MET A 105 7.26 -3.11 -21.15
N ARG A 106 7.35 -4.42 -21.44
CA ARG A 106 8.11 -4.94 -22.59
C ARG A 106 7.48 -4.52 -23.91
N ASP A 107 6.17 -4.61 -24.04
CA ASP A 107 5.45 -4.22 -25.25
C ASP A 107 5.57 -2.71 -25.49
N ALA A 108 5.34 -1.90 -24.44
CA ALA A 108 5.51 -0.46 -24.50
C ALA A 108 6.95 -0.06 -24.84
N ALA A 109 7.96 -0.73 -24.27
CA ALA A 109 9.35 -0.50 -24.60
C ALA A 109 9.68 -0.87 -26.06
N ALA A 110 9.13 -1.96 -26.58
CA ALA A 110 9.32 -2.36 -27.97
C ALA A 110 8.71 -1.33 -28.95
N GLU A 111 7.51 -0.85 -28.66
CA GLU A 111 6.86 0.21 -29.44
C GLU A 111 7.66 1.52 -29.38
N GLU A 112 8.12 1.90 -28.19
CA GLU A 112 8.93 3.10 -27.99
C GLU A 112 10.26 3.03 -28.76
N VAL A 113 10.94 1.89 -28.68
CA VAL A 113 12.20 1.66 -29.42
C VAL A 113 11.97 1.80 -30.93
N GLU A 114 10.87 1.25 -31.47
CA GLU A 114 10.57 1.39 -32.89
C GLU A 114 10.23 2.84 -33.27
N ARG A 115 9.48 3.55 -32.42
CA ARG A 115 9.20 4.98 -32.61
C ARG A 115 10.49 5.81 -32.64
N VAL A 116 11.38 5.61 -31.67
CA VAL A 116 12.68 6.29 -31.60
C VAL A 116 13.55 5.95 -32.81
N ARG A 117 13.57 4.68 -33.24
CA ARG A 117 14.32 4.26 -34.45
C ARG A 117 13.80 4.92 -35.72
N ARG A 118 12.47 4.99 -35.91
CA ARG A 118 11.87 5.66 -37.06
C ARG A 118 12.24 7.15 -37.09
N HIS A 119 12.06 7.85 -35.97
CA HIS A 119 12.47 9.25 -35.86
C HIS A 119 13.97 9.45 -36.05
N GLY A 120 14.81 8.58 -35.51
CA GLY A 120 16.26 8.62 -35.70
C GLY A 120 16.64 8.48 -37.18
N ARG A 121 16.01 7.53 -37.91
CA ARG A 121 16.21 7.37 -39.36
C ARG A 121 15.76 8.60 -40.15
N GLU A 122 14.64 9.20 -39.78
CA GLU A 122 14.16 10.45 -40.40
C GLU A 122 15.16 11.59 -40.19
N GLN A 123 15.67 11.76 -38.97
CA GLN A 123 16.70 12.76 -38.64
C GLN A 123 18.00 12.52 -39.41
N ILE A 124 18.50 11.28 -39.47
CA ILE A 124 19.70 10.92 -40.25
C ILE A 124 19.50 11.28 -41.72
N ASN A 125 18.33 10.99 -42.29
CA ASN A 125 18.04 11.34 -43.68
C ASN A 125 17.99 12.86 -43.91
N GLN A 126 17.46 13.62 -42.95
CA GLN A 126 17.47 15.08 -42.99
C GLN A 126 18.91 15.62 -42.93
N TYR A 127 19.72 15.16 -41.96
CA TYR A 127 21.13 15.53 -41.84
C TYR A 127 21.93 15.17 -43.08
N ARG A 128 21.70 14.00 -43.68
CA ARG A 128 22.37 13.60 -44.93
C ARG A 128 22.05 14.57 -46.07
N ARG A 129 20.79 14.97 -46.24
CA ARG A 129 20.41 15.94 -47.28
C ARG A 129 21.03 17.31 -47.03
N GLN A 130 21.11 17.75 -45.77
CA GLN A 130 21.77 18.99 -45.42
C GLN A 130 23.27 18.91 -45.70
N LEU A 131 23.96 17.88 -45.21
CA LEU A 131 25.39 17.68 -45.41
C LEU A 131 25.77 17.62 -46.90
N VAL A 132 24.96 16.95 -47.74
CA VAL A 132 25.20 16.95 -49.20
C VAL A 132 25.09 18.35 -49.79
N ARG A 133 24.09 19.14 -49.39
CA ARG A 133 23.95 20.53 -49.87
C ARG A 133 25.12 21.41 -49.42
N ASP A 134 25.54 21.27 -48.17
CA ASP A 134 26.64 22.04 -47.59
C ASP A 134 27.95 21.69 -48.31
N LEU A 135 28.28 20.40 -48.43
CA LEU A 135 29.46 19.92 -49.18
C LEU A 135 29.44 20.36 -50.65
N THR A 136 28.27 20.32 -51.31
CA THR A 136 28.14 20.77 -52.71
C THR A 136 28.40 22.27 -52.83
N THR A 137 27.91 23.06 -51.87
CA THR A 137 28.11 24.52 -51.84
C THR A 137 29.58 24.86 -51.61
N GLU A 138 30.22 24.25 -50.61
CA GLU A 138 31.64 24.43 -50.32
C GLU A 138 32.53 24.02 -51.50
N MET A 139 32.22 22.88 -52.14
CA MET A 139 32.95 22.40 -53.31
C MET A 139 32.78 23.34 -54.52
N THR A 140 31.57 23.86 -54.75
CA THR A 140 31.30 24.81 -55.83
C THR A 140 32.06 26.13 -55.61
N LEU A 141 32.08 26.64 -54.38
CA LEU A 141 32.84 27.84 -54.03
C LEU A 141 34.35 27.63 -54.21
N SER A 142 34.90 26.50 -53.74
CA SER A 142 36.33 26.20 -53.91
C SER A 142 36.73 26.00 -55.38
N MET A 143 35.86 25.39 -56.19
CA MET A 143 36.07 25.29 -57.64
C MET A 143 36.03 26.65 -58.32
N LEU A 144 35.08 27.51 -57.94
CA LEU A 144 34.96 28.86 -58.49
C LEU A 144 36.19 29.71 -58.17
N GLU A 145 36.66 29.69 -56.92
CA GLU A 145 37.87 30.40 -56.48
C GLU A 145 39.10 30.01 -57.32
N ARG A 146 39.35 28.70 -57.48
CA ARG A 146 40.46 28.19 -58.31
C ARG A 146 40.28 28.52 -59.79
N THR A 147 39.04 28.50 -60.29
CA THR A 147 38.75 28.83 -61.68
C THR A 147 38.94 30.32 -61.94
N GLU A 148 38.50 31.19 -61.02
CA GLU A 148 38.71 32.63 -61.08
C GLU A 148 40.21 32.96 -61.10
N GLU A 149 40.99 32.34 -60.22
CA GLU A 149 42.45 32.49 -60.21
C GLU A 149 43.06 32.11 -61.59
N LYS A 150 42.68 30.94 -62.11
CA LYS A 150 43.22 30.45 -63.39
C LYS A 150 42.77 31.28 -64.60
N VAL A 151 41.52 31.74 -64.62
CA VAL A 151 40.98 32.62 -65.68
C VAL A 151 41.64 34.00 -65.61
N ARG A 152 41.86 34.55 -64.41
CA ARG A 152 42.57 35.81 -64.22
C ARG A 152 43.99 35.76 -64.78
N VAL A 153 44.71 34.65 -64.56
CA VAL A 153 46.05 34.43 -65.13
C VAL A 153 46.01 34.35 -66.65
N LEU A 154 45.03 33.65 -67.23
CA LEU A 154 44.89 33.54 -68.69
C LEU A 154 44.50 34.87 -69.37
N LEU A 155 43.62 35.65 -68.74
CA LEU A 155 43.17 36.97 -69.24
C LEU A 155 44.21 38.09 -69.03
N ALA A 156 45.27 37.85 -68.26
CA ALA A 156 46.37 38.80 -68.14
C ALA A 156 47.20 38.91 -69.43
N ALA A 157 47.07 37.95 -70.36
CA ALA A 157 47.71 37.99 -71.67
C ALA A 157 46.90 38.87 -72.66
N PRO A 158 47.52 39.89 -73.31
CA PRO A 158 46.81 40.85 -74.18
C PRO A 158 46.09 40.22 -75.37
N GLN A 159 46.63 39.14 -75.94
CA GLN A 159 46.02 38.44 -77.08
C GLN A 159 44.75 37.68 -76.68
N SER A 160 44.75 37.04 -75.50
CA SER A 160 43.62 36.26 -74.99
C SER A 160 42.43 37.13 -74.57
N GLN A 161 42.69 38.37 -74.14
CA GLN A 161 41.65 39.37 -73.89
C GLN A 161 40.91 39.76 -75.18
N ALA A 162 41.65 40.06 -76.25
CA ALA A 162 41.07 40.45 -77.54
C ALA A 162 40.18 39.34 -78.12
N GLU A 163 40.66 38.09 -78.13
CA GLU A 163 39.86 36.94 -78.60
C GLU A 163 38.60 36.70 -77.77
N SER A 164 38.65 36.92 -76.46
CA SER A 164 37.49 36.73 -75.57
C SER A 164 36.40 37.78 -75.83
N VAL A 165 36.80 39.03 -76.05
CA VAL A 165 35.89 40.12 -76.40
C VAL A 165 35.24 39.87 -77.76
N ASP A 166 36.01 39.47 -78.77
CA ASP A 166 35.49 39.18 -80.11
C ASP A 166 34.45 38.06 -80.08
N ARG A 167 34.72 37.00 -79.32
CA ARG A 167 33.78 35.88 -79.14
C ARG A 167 32.50 36.32 -78.43
N PHE A 168 32.61 37.18 -77.41
CA PHE A 168 31.44 37.72 -76.71
C PHE A 168 30.59 38.63 -77.61
N ILE A 169 31.22 39.48 -78.43
CA ILE A 169 30.51 40.32 -79.41
C ILE A 169 29.76 39.44 -80.42
N HIS A 170 30.40 38.38 -80.90
CA HIS A 170 29.76 37.46 -81.85
C HIS A 170 28.58 36.69 -81.21
N GLU A 171 28.71 36.27 -79.95
CA GLU A 171 27.63 35.60 -79.22
C GLU A 171 26.46 36.55 -78.95
N LEU A 172 26.72 37.82 -78.59
CA LEU A 172 25.69 38.85 -78.47
C LEU A 172 24.97 39.12 -79.78
N GLU A 173 25.70 39.20 -80.89
CA GLU A 173 25.12 39.37 -82.22
C GLU A 173 24.21 38.18 -82.57
N SER A 174 24.67 36.95 -82.30
CA SER A 174 23.86 35.75 -82.52
C SER A 174 22.60 35.69 -81.64
N LEU A 175 22.68 36.14 -80.37
CA LEU A 175 21.55 36.21 -79.44
C LEU A 175 20.55 37.29 -79.84
N ALA A 176 21.04 38.44 -80.33
CA ALA A 176 20.19 39.51 -80.85
C ALA A 176 19.47 39.10 -82.13
N GLU A 177 20.14 38.34 -83.00
CA GLU A 177 19.57 37.79 -84.24
C GLU A 177 18.58 36.63 -83.96
N SER A 178 18.78 35.92 -82.83
CA SER A 178 17.90 34.86 -82.33
C SER A 178 16.73 35.35 -81.47
N ALA A 179 16.76 36.61 -81.00
CA ALA A 179 15.71 37.18 -80.16
C ALA A 179 14.47 37.51 -81.02
N PRO A 180 13.31 36.86 -80.81
CA PRO A 180 12.13 37.13 -81.61
C PRO A 180 11.60 38.54 -81.32
N GLY A 181 11.45 39.34 -82.38
CA GLY A 181 11.01 40.73 -82.32
C GLY A 181 9.79 40.94 -81.42
N SER A 182 9.92 41.92 -80.52
CA SER A 182 8.84 42.45 -79.68
C SER A 182 7.59 42.70 -80.52
N ARG A 183 6.61 41.78 -80.43
CA ARG A 183 5.27 41.96 -81.01
C ARG A 183 4.55 43.04 -80.23
N ARG A 184 4.79 44.27 -80.65
CA ARG A 184 3.90 45.41 -80.46
C ARG A 184 2.68 45.18 -81.36
N ASN A 185 1.66 44.46 -80.91
CA ASN A 185 0.38 44.42 -81.63
C ASN A 185 -0.86 44.08 -80.77
N GLN A 186 -1.70 45.11 -80.65
CA GLN A 186 -3.17 45.08 -80.64
C GLN A 186 -3.94 44.40 -79.50
N SER A 187 -4.46 45.27 -78.63
CA SER A 187 -5.88 45.40 -78.30
C SER A 187 -6.85 44.53 -79.13
N ARG A 188 -7.54 43.60 -78.47
CA ARG A 188 -8.88 43.18 -78.90
C ARG A 188 -9.63 42.50 -77.75
N TRP A 189 -10.50 43.29 -77.12
CA TRP A 189 -11.85 42.93 -76.68
C TRP A 189 -12.22 41.43 -76.64
N ASN A 190 -12.37 40.87 -75.43
CA ASN A 190 -13.65 40.45 -74.81
C ASN A 190 -13.38 39.62 -73.56
#